data_AF-A0A917W099-F1
#
_entry.id   AF-A0A917W099-F1
#
_cell.length_a   1.000
_cell.length_b   1.000
_cell.length_c   1.000
_cell.angle_alpha   90.00
_cell.angle_beta   90.00
_cell.angle_gamma   90.00
#
_symmetry.space_group_name_H-M   'P 1'
#
loop_
_entity.id
_entity.type
_entity.pdbx_description
1 polymer ?
#
loop_
_entity_poly.entity_id
_entity_poly.type
_entity_poly.pdbx_seq_one_letter_code
_entity_poly.pdbx_strand_id
1 'polypeptide(L)'
;MHRIRPVDTNGRVVDKAIVAALDWHPGDLLSWRVTGGLVLITRPSFGRRGVTKYGHISIPAAVRHAAGIRIHDCVLLAADPDQALLVVYPAEVFDDILARRFAEGAPR
;
A
#
# COMPACT_ATOMS: atom_id res chain seq x y z
N MET A 1 9.20 -7.88 -1.39
CA MET A 1 8.07 -8.83 -1.18
C MET A 1 6.78 -8.23 -1.76
N HIS A 2 5.91 -9.02 -2.41
CA HIS A 2 4.67 -8.52 -3.03
C HIS A 2 3.42 -9.30 -2.57
N ARG A 3 2.29 -8.60 -2.37
CA ARG A 3 1.03 -9.16 -1.85
C ARG A 3 -0.16 -8.43 -2.45
N ILE A 4 -1.28 -9.12 -2.70
CA ILE A 4 -2.55 -8.47 -3.06
C ILE A 4 -3.51 -8.66 -1.89
N ARG A 5 -4.07 -7.55 -1.37
CA ARG A 5 -5.00 -7.59 -0.23
C ARG A 5 -6.13 -6.59 -0.44
N PRO A 6 -7.36 -6.92 0.00
CA PRO A 6 -8.43 -5.94 0.05
C PRO A 6 -8.17 -4.92 1.15
N VAL A 7 -8.64 -3.69 0.93
CA VAL A 7 -8.80 -2.71 1.99
C VAL A 7 -10.06 -3.06 2.79
N ASP A 8 -9.90 -3.27 4.09
CA ASP A 8 -11.03 -3.59 4.97
C ASP A 8 -11.93 -2.37 5.22
N THR A 9 -13.06 -2.59 5.89
CA THR A 9 -14.04 -1.54 6.23
C THR A 9 -13.48 -0.40 7.09
N ASN A 10 -12.37 -0.63 7.78
CA ASN A 10 -11.67 0.36 8.59
C ASN A 10 -10.57 1.10 7.81
N GLY A 11 -10.44 0.86 6.51
CA GLY A 11 -9.39 1.46 5.69
C GLY A 11 -8.01 0.87 5.93
N ARG A 12 -7.93 -0.39 6.33
CA ARG A 12 -6.67 -1.08 6.64
C ARG A 12 -6.39 -2.16 5.60
N VAL A 13 -5.12 -2.45 5.40
CA VAL A 13 -4.69 -3.69 4.74
C VAL A 13 -4.18 -4.67 5.80
N VAL A 14 -4.91 -5.77 5.93
CA VAL A 14 -4.65 -6.81 6.94
C VAL A 14 -3.55 -7.73 6.42
N ASP A 15 -2.29 -7.37 6.68
CA ASP A 15 -1.15 -8.20 6.30
C ASP A 15 -0.02 -8.11 7.33
N LYS A 16 0.09 -9.12 8.20
CA LYS A 16 1.17 -9.18 9.21
C LYS A 16 2.52 -9.54 8.60
N ALA A 17 2.51 -10.27 7.48
CA ALA A 17 3.75 -10.73 6.86
C ALA A 17 4.50 -9.54 6.24
N ILE A 18 3.78 -8.59 5.63
CA ILE A 18 4.41 -7.38 5.08
C ILE A 18 4.95 -6.45 6.18
N VAL A 19 4.25 -6.37 7.31
CA VAL A 19 4.69 -5.61 8.49
C VAL A 19 5.99 -6.22 9.04
N ALA A 20 6.04 -7.54 9.19
CA ALA A 20 7.24 -8.25 9.63
C ALA A 20 8.40 -8.13 8.63
N ALA A 21 8.12 -8.23 7.32
CA ALA A 21 9.14 -8.09 6.29
C ALA A 21 9.82 -6.72 6.26
N LEU A 22 9.14 -5.67 6.74
CA LEU A 22 9.65 -4.31 6.83
C LEU A 22 10.25 -3.97 8.20
N ASP A 23 10.31 -4.95 9.12
CA ASP A 23 10.69 -4.74 10.52
C ASP A 23 9.85 -3.65 11.22
N TRP A 24 8.58 -3.53 10.82
CA TRP A 24 7.64 -2.60 11.44
C TRP A 24 6.87 -3.28 12.58
N HIS A 25 6.50 -2.51 13.59
CA HIS A 25 5.91 -3.00 14.83
C HIS A 25 4.56 -2.33 15.14
N PRO A 26 3.65 -3.02 15.86
CA PRO A 26 2.40 -2.41 16.33
C PRO A 26 2.64 -1.10 17.07
N GLY A 27 1.99 -0.02 16.64
CA GLY A 27 2.16 1.32 17.21
C GLY A 27 3.15 2.21 16.45
N ASP A 28 3.93 1.67 15.52
CA ASP A 28 4.85 2.46 14.71
C ASP A 28 4.13 3.61 13.99
N LEU A 29 4.79 4.76 14.01
CA LEU A 29 4.37 5.94 13.28
C LEU A 29 4.82 5.80 11.84
N LEU A 30 3.89 5.97 10.91
CA LEU A 30 4.16 5.95 9.48
C LEU A 30 3.91 7.33 8.88
N SER A 31 4.52 7.54 7.72
CA SER A 31 4.24 8.68 6.84
C SER A 31 3.69 8.15 5.53
N TRP A 32 2.76 8.90 4.93
CA TRP A 32 2.16 8.60 3.64
C TRP A 32 2.43 9.74 2.68
N ARG A 33 2.83 9.40 1.46
CA ARG A 33 2.90 10.32 0.34
C ARG A 33 2.16 9.72 -0.84
N VAL A 34 1.29 10.49 -1.48
CA VAL A 34 0.64 10.09 -2.72
C VAL A 34 1.40 10.69 -3.89
N THR A 35 1.79 9.88 -4.88
CA THR A 35 2.49 10.32 -6.09
C THR A 35 2.05 9.48 -7.28
N GLY A 36 1.57 10.11 -8.35
CA GLY A 36 1.08 9.39 -9.53
C GLY A 36 0.02 8.34 -9.22
N GLY A 37 -0.87 8.60 -8.26
CA GLY A 37 -1.88 7.64 -7.78
C GLY A 37 -1.36 6.57 -6.82
N LEU A 38 -0.05 6.40 -6.67
CA LEU A 38 0.55 5.44 -5.74
C LEU A 38 0.61 6.00 -4.33
N VAL A 39 0.49 5.13 -3.32
CA VAL A 39 0.76 5.50 -1.92
C VAL A 39 2.11 4.95 -1.49
N LEU A 40 3.03 5.85 -1.14
CA LEU A 40 4.32 5.51 -0.56
C LEU A 40 4.21 5.63 0.95
N ILE A 41 4.61 4.58 1.66
CA ILE A 41 4.55 4.48 3.11
C ILE A 41 5.95 4.20 3.65
N THR A 42 6.41 5.05 4.56
CA THR A 42 7.69 4.89 5.25
C THR A 42 7.48 4.95 6.77
N ARG A 43 8.50 4.55 7.54
CA ARG A 43 8.54 4.68 9.01
C ARG A 43 9.55 5.75 9.43
N PRO A 44 9.16 7.04 9.55
CA PRO A 44 10.03 8.07 10.08
C PRO A 44 10.00 8.07 11.61
N SER A 45 10.88 8.87 12.25
CA SER A 45 10.80 9.19 13.68
C SER A 45 9.59 10.06 14.05
N PHE A 46 8.86 10.56 13.06
CA PHE A 46 7.65 11.37 13.18
C PHE A 46 6.55 10.79 12.28
N GLY A 47 5.29 11.15 12.50
CA GLY A 47 4.19 10.70 11.66
C GLY A 47 2.92 10.45 12.47
N ARG A 48 2.00 9.66 11.90
CA ARG A 48 0.80 9.21 12.61
C ARG A 48 0.87 7.70 12.78
N ARG A 49 0.23 7.18 13.82
CA ARG A 49 0.16 5.75 14.08
C ARG A 49 -0.39 5.02 12.86
N GLY A 50 0.47 4.30 12.16
CA GLY A 50 0.17 3.66 10.89
C GLY A 50 0.08 2.15 10.99
N VAL A 51 0.88 1.55 11.86
CA VAL A 51 0.70 0.14 12.24
C VAL A 51 -0.27 0.08 13.42
N THR A 52 -1.42 -0.54 13.21
CA THR A 52 -2.42 -0.75 14.25
C THR A 52 -1.89 -1.67 15.35
N LYS A 53 -2.54 -1.66 16.52
CA LYS A 53 -2.19 -2.55 17.65
C LYS A 53 -2.20 -4.05 17.31
N TYR A 54 -2.83 -4.44 16.19
CA TYR A 54 -2.91 -5.82 15.73
C TYR A 54 -1.89 -6.16 14.63
N GLY A 55 -0.99 -5.23 14.27
CA GLY A 55 0.02 -5.46 13.22
C GLY A 55 -0.56 -5.37 11.81
N HIS A 56 -1.47 -4.42 11.56
CA HIS A 56 -2.02 -4.12 10.23
C HIS A 56 -1.74 -2.68 9.85
N ILE A 57 -1.56 -2.42 8.57
CA ILE A 57 -1.32 -1.06 8.07
C ILE A 57 -2.66 -0.34 7.91
N SER A 58 -2.80 0.82 8.53
CA SER A 58 -3.91 1.74 8.27
C SER A 58 -3.54 2.66 7.11
N ILE A 59 -4.45 2.84 6.16
CA ILE A 59 -4.33 3.87 5.13
C ILE A 59 -5.32 4.97 5.50
N PRO A 60 -4.87 6.16 5.94
CA PRO A 60 -5.76 7.24 6.35
C PRO A 60 -6.76 7.62 5.25
N ALA A 61 -7.97 8.06 5.62
CA ALA A 61 -9.02 8.36 4.66
C ALA A 61 -8.56 9.38 3.59
N ALA A 62 -7.91 10.47 3.99
CA ALA A 62 -7.38 11.47 3.07
C ALA A 62 -6.39 10.88 2.05
N VAL A 63 -5.54 9.94 2.48
CA VAL A 63 -4.58 9.26 1.60
C VAL A 63 -5.30 8.33 0.62
N ARG A 64 -6.31 7.57 1.10
CA ARG A 64 -7.12 6.72 0.23
C ARG A 64 -7.84 7.53 -0.84
N HIS A 65 -8.51 8.62 -0.45
CA HIS A 65 -9.22 9.48 -1.39
C HIS A 65 -8.27 10.11 -2.42
N ALA A 66 -7.10 10.59 -1.99
CA ALA A 66 -6.10 11.15 -2.89
C ALA A 66 -5.53 10.12 -3.88
N ALA A 67 -5.52 8.83 -3.51
CA ALA A 67 -5.05 7.72 -4.34
C ALA A 67 -6.18 6.94 -5.05
N GLY A 68 -7.44 7.41 -4.97
CA GLY A 68 -8.59 6.72 -5.57
C GLY A 68 -8.96 5.37 -4.94
N ILE A 69 -8.37 5.01 -3.78
CA ILE A 69 -8.60 3.72 -3.12
C ILE A 69 -9.95 3.73 -2.38
N ARG A 70 -10.82 2.77 -2.69
CA ARG A 70 -12.07 2.53 -1.96
C ARG A 70 -11.94 1.38 -0.97
N ILE A 71 -12.89 1.31 -0.06
CA ILE A 71 -13.06 0.15 0.81
C ILE A 71 -13.42 -1.06 -0.07
N HIS A 72 -12.92 -2.23 0.29
CA HIS A 72 -13.03 -3.49 -0.45
C HIS A 72 -12.24 -3.57 -1.76
N ASP A 73 -11.62 -2.48 -2.22
CA ASP A 73 -10.68 -2.54 -3.35
C ASP A 73 -9.49 -3.42 -2.99
N CYS A 74 -9.11 -4.29 -3.93
CA CYS A 74 -7.83 -4.98 -3.88
C CYS A 74 -6.71 -4.02 -4.26
N VAL A 75 -5.68 -3.96 -3.42
CA VAL A 75 -4.46 -3.21 -3.70
C VAL A 75 -3.27 -4.16 -3.77
N LEU A 76 -2.33 -3.85 -4.67
CA LEU A 76 -1.04 -4.51 -4.70
C LEU A 76 -0.09 -3.77 -3.74
N LEU A 77 0.49 -4.54 -2.82
CA LEU A 77 1.47 -4.11 -1.85
C LEU A 77 2.84 -4.57 -2.31
N ALA A 78 3.78 -3.63 -2.49
CA ALA A 78 5.17 -3.90 -2.79
C ALA A 78 6.06 -3.36 -1.66
N ALA A 79 6.55 -4.27 -0.83
CA ALA A 79 7.50 -3.96 0.23
C ALA A 79 8.95 -4.10 -0.27
N ASP A 80 9.74 -3.07 0.03
CA ASP A 80 11.18 -3.00 -0.12
C ASP A 80 11.81 -2.84 1.28
N PRO A 81 12.30 -3.95 1.90
CA PRO A 81 12.94 -3.91 3.21
C PRO A 81 14.22 -3.08 3.24
N ASP A 82 15.01 -3.09 2.15
CA ASP A 82 16.29 -2.39 2.09
C ASP A 82 16.10 -0.87 2.15
N GLN A 83 14.96 -0.38 1.67
CA GLN A 83 14.57 1.04 1.73
C GLN A 83 13.59 1.37 2.86
N ALA A 84 13.18 0.38 3.67
CA ALA A 84 12.09 0.52 4.64
C ALA A 84 10.83 1.19 4.04
N LEU A 85 10.49 0.79 2.80
CA LEU A 85 9.45 1.40 1.99
C LEU A 85 8.36 0.38 1.64
N LEU A 86 7.11 0.80 1.77
CA LEU A 86 5.96 0.10 1.23
C LEU A 86 5.27 0.96 0.18
N VAL A 87 5.15 0.45 -1.04
CA VAL A 87 4.34 1.06 -2.09
C VAL A 87 3.01 0.32 -2.19
N VAL A 88 1.91 1.07 -2.15
CA VAL A 88 0.56 0.57 -2.40
C VAL A 88 0.12 1.06 -3.77
N TYR A 89 -0.20 0.11 -4.64
CA TYR A 89 -0.76 0.32 -5.97
C TYR A 89 -2.27 0.13 -5.87
N PRO A 90 -3.08 1.19 -6.06
CA PRO A 90 -4.52 1.07 -6.25
C PRO A 90 -4.85 0.18 -7.45
N ALA A 91 -6.05 -0.41 -7.45
CA ALA A 91 -6.52 -1.28 -8.53
C ALA A 91 -6.42 -0.59 -9.91
N GLU A 92 -6.91 0.65 -10.02
CA GLU A 92 -6.88 1.42 -11.28
C GLU A 92 -5.45 1.56 -11.85
N VAL A 93 -4.48 1.91 -11.00
CA VAL A 93 -3.08 2.05 -11.43
C VAL A 93 -2.49 0.70 -11.83
N PHE A 94 -2.81 -0.37 -11.09
CA PHE A 94 -2.34 -1.72 -11.41
C PHE A 94 -2.95 -2.23 -12.73
N ASP A 95 -4.24 -1.99 -12.95
CA ASP A 95 -4.96 -2.35 -14.16
C ASP A 95 -4.39 -1.65 -15.39
N ASP A 96 -4.05 -0.35 -15.28
CA ASP A 96 -3.40 0.40 -16.36
C ASP A 96 -2.03 -0.19 -16.74
N ILE A 97 -1.21 -0.54 -15.74
CA ILE A 97 0.10 -1.17 -15.96
C ILE A 97 -0.08 -2.52 -16.68
N LEU A 98 -1.04 -3.33 -16.23
CA LEU A 98 -1.33 -4.62 -16.84
C LEU A 98 -1.84 -4.47 -18.27
N ALA A 99 -2.77 -3.55 -18.52
CA ALA A 99 -3.33 -3.30 -19.84
C ALA A 99 -2.24 -2.87 -20.83
N ARG A 100 -1.34 -1.96 -20.41
CA ARG A 100 -0.19 -1.56 -21.20
C ARG A 100 0.74 -2.72 -21.50
N ARG A 101 1.09 -3.52 -20.49
CA ARG A 101 1.98 -4.68 -20.66
C ARG A 101 1.40 -5.74 -21.59
N PHE A 102 0.07 -5.90 -21.59
CA PHE A 102 -0.64 -6.78 -22.50
C PHE A 102 -0.57 -6.25 -23.94
N ALA A 103 -0.83 -4.96 -24.14
CA ALA A 103 -0.75 -4.32 -25.47
C ALA A 103 0.65 -4.41 -26.10
N GLU A 104 1.71 -4.27 -25.30
CA GLU A 104 3.11 -4.42 -25.76
C GLU A 104 3.44 -5.84 -26.25
N GLY A 105 2.73 -6.85 -25.74
CA GLY A 105 2.94 -8.26 -26.11
C GLY A 105 1.96 -8.80 -27.16
N ALA A 106 0.96 -8.01 -27.57
CA ALA A 106 0.00 -8.44 -28.57
C ALA A 106 0.66 -8.45 -29.97
N PRO A 107 0.54 -9.54 -30.75
CA PRO A 107 0.96 -9.52 -32.15
C PRO A 107 0.18 -8.42 -32.90
N ARG A 108 0.89 -7.65 -33.72
CA ARG A 108 0.31 -6.59 -34.56
C ARG A 108 -0.75 -7.11 -35.51
#